data_AF-A0A9P1CHM2-F1
#
_entry.id   AF-A0A9P1CHM2-F1
#
_cell.length_a   1.000
_cell.length_b   1.000
_cell.length_c   1.000
_cell.angle_alpha   90.00
_cell.angle_beta   90.00
_cell.angle_gamma   90.00
#
_symmetry.space_group_name_H-M   'P 1'
#
loop_
_entity.id
_entity.type
_entity.pdbx_description
1 polymer ?
#
loop_
_entity_poly.entity_id
_entity_poly.type
_entity_poly.pdbx_seq_one_letter_code
_entity_poly.pdbx_strand_id
1 'polypeptide(L)'
;MESGSGANALEAWAAAEARRGRSREPRARAKDAAPRMAEERTRQVRRTFRENWQYLSQSQSSQELIAKLEQLAQDAFGTPESQLQDMLWQLLWTGEELATKAGAPPASEMQLEGLDPSERKVVHQLARLIGLHSESRSVGSVEEETSAKVLTLRPRCQASSWSAPFSVAQVLSTEVVTA
;
A
#
# COMPACT_ATOMS: atom_id res chain seq x y z
N MET A 1 54.07 -4.90 49.86
CA MET A 1 53.85 -5.73 48.66
C MET A 1 52.41 -6.23 48.77
N GLU A 2 51.46 -5.39 48.37
CA GLU A 2 50.96 -5.26 46.99
C GLU A 2 50.06 -6.42 46.55
N SER A 3 48.77 -6.09 46.46
CA SER A 3 47.89 -6.35 45.32
C SER A 3 47.59 -7.81 44.96
N GLY A 4 46.52 -8.33 45.57
CA GLY A 4 45.75 -9.47 45.07
C GLY A 4 44.26 -9.16 44.88
N SER A 5 43.89 -7.89 44.67
CA SER A 5 42.54 -7.44 44.31
C SER A 5 42.22 -7.81 42.85
N GLY A 6 42.27 -9.09 42.52
CA GLY A 6 41.97 -9.62 41.18
C GLY A 6 40.74 -10.53 41.15
N ALA A 7 40.41 -11.19 42.26
CA ALA A 7 39.32 -12.16 42.30
C ALA A 7 37.91 -11.52 42.39
N ASN A 8 37.77 -10.35 43.03
CA ASN A 8 36.47 -9.71 43.22
C ASN A 8 36.00 -8.82 42.05
N ALA A 9 36.86 -8.52 41.08
CA ALA A 9 36.48 -7.66 39.94
C ALA A 9 35.71 -8.42 38.86
N LEU A 10 36.05 -9.71 38.64
CA LEU A 10 35.38 -10.56 37.65
C LEU A 10 33.99 -11.02 38.14
N GLU A 11 33.83 -11.32 39.44
CA GLU A 11 32.51 -11.63 40.01
C GLU A 11 31.57 -10.41 40.05
N ALA A 12 32.11 -9.20 40.31
CA ALA A 12 31.33 -7.97 40.29
C ALA A 12 30.82 -7.64 38.87
N TRP A 13 31.60 -7.95 37.83
CA TRP A 13 31.18 -7.82 36.43
C TRP A 13 30.07 -8.81 36.06
N ALA A 14 30.23 -10.10 36.39
CA ALA A 14 29.22 -11.12 36.11
C ALA A 14 27.88 -10.83 36.82
N ALA A 15 27.92 -10.30 38.05
CA ALA A 15 26.73 -9.90 38.79
C ALA A 15 26.05 -8.62 38.23
N ALA A 16 26.80 -7.71 37.61
CA ALA A 16 26.25 -6.53 36.94
C ALA A 16 25.59 -6.87 35.59
N GLU A 17 26.14 -7.85 34.87
CA GLU A 17 25.61 -8.32 33.59
C GLU A 17 24.31 -9.13 33.77
N ALA A 18 24.23 -9.95 34.81
CA ALA A 18 23.00 -10.68 35.18
C ALA A 18 21.83 -9.77 35.60
N ARG A 19 22.10 -8.52 36.00
CA ARG A 19 21.08 -7.53 36.40
C ARG A 19 20.54 -6.68 35.25
N ARG A 20 21.18 -6.71 34.08
CA ARG A 20 20.69 -6.01 32.86
C ARG A 20 19.73 -6.83 32.01
N GLY A 21 19.54 -8.13 32.31
CA GLY A 21 18.74 -9.07 31.52
C GLY A 21 17.26 -9.20 31.87
N ARG A 22 16.67 -8.29 32.66
CA ARG A 22 15.20 -8.20 32.81
C ARG A 22 14.71 -6.86 32.33
N SER A 23 14.94 -6.58 31.05
CA SER A 23 14.01 -5.74 30.32
C SER A 23 12.67 -6.48 30.37
N ARG A 24 11.76 -6.00 31.21
CA ARG A 24 10.34 -6.31 31.09
C ARG A 24 9.97 -5.91 29.67
N GLU A 25 9.98 -6.85 28.74
CA GLU A 25 9.18 -6.68 27.54
C GLU A 25 7.77 -6.36 28.04
N PRO A 26 7.22 -5.19 27.67
CA PRO A 26 5.81 -5.00 27.87
C PRO A 26 5.18 -6.10 27.02
N ARG A 27 4.57 -7.11 27.67
CA ARG A 27 3.52 -7.91 27.06
C ARG A 27 2.47 -6.90 26.61
N ALA A 28 2.64 -6.38 25.40
CA ALA A 28 1.64 -5.58 24.74
C ALA A 28 0.42 -6.47 24.70
N ARG A 29 -0.55 -6.16 25.55
CA ARG A 29 -1.81 -6.87 25.58
C ARG A 29 -2.35 -6.77 24.16
N ALA A 30 -2.68 -7.89 23.54
CA ALA A 30 -3.23 -7.91 22.17
C ALA A 30 -4.45 -6.97 22.00
N LYS A 31 -5.08 -6.55 23.11
CA LYS A 31 -6.11 -5.50 23.16
C LYS A 31 -5.65 -4.12 22.66
N ASP A 32 -4.37 -3.77 22.80
CA ASP A 32 -3.82 -2.48 22.34
C ASP A 32 -3.19 -2.57 20.94
N ALA A 33 -3.04 -3.77 20.37
CA ALA A 33 -2.39 -3.95 19.08
C ALA A 33 -3.29 -3.51 17.91
N ALA A 34 -4.58 -3.86 17.95
CA ALA A 34 -5.54 -3.49 16.92
C ALA A 34 -5.72 -1.97 16.74
N PRO A 35 -5.96 -1.16 17.81
CA PRO A 35 -6.09 0.29 17.66
C PRO A 35 -4.78 0.96 17.20
N ARG A 36 -3.62 0.45 17.64
CA ARG A 36 -2.31 0.95 17.17
C ARG A 36 -2.10 0.69 15.68
N MET A 37 -2.46 -0.50 15.20
CA MET A 37 -2.38 -0.83 13.77
C MET A 37 -3.34 0.02 12.93
N ALA A 38 -4.53 0.34 13.44
CA ALA A 38 -5.46 1.23 12.75
C ALA A 38 -4.89 2.65 12.63
N GLU A 39 -4.36 3.22 13.72
CA GLU A 39 -3.71 4.53 13.68
C GLU A 39 -2.50 4.56 12.74
N GLU A 40 -1.66 3.52 12.73
CA GLU A 40 -0.51 3.43 11.84
C GLU A 40 -0.91 3.41 10.38
N ARG A 41 -1.96 2.64 10.02
CA ARG A 41 -2.53 2.62 8.66
C ARG A 41 -3.06 4.00 8.26
N THR A 42 -3.79 4.66 9.15
CA THR A 42 -4.28 6.02 8.92
C THR A 42 -3.14 7.00 8.69
N ARG A 43 -2.11 6.97 9.54
CA ARG A 43 -0.90 7.81 9.37
C ARG A 43 -0.20 7.53 8.05
N GLN A 44 -0.13 6.26 7.63
CA GLN A 44 0.49 5.86 6.36
C GLN A 44 -0.30 6.35 5.15
N VAL A 45 -1.63 6.26 5.16
CA VAL A 45 -2.51 6.79 4.11
C VAL A 45 -2.35 8.30 4.03
N ARG A 46 -2.51 9.02 5.14
CA ARG A 46 -2.33 10.49 5.18
C ARG A 46 -0.96 10.92 4.67
N ARG A 47 0.09 10.20 5.05
CA ARG A 47 1.45 10.51 4.59
C ARG A 47 1.62 10.28 3.10
N THR A 48 1.10 9.17 2.58
CA THR A 48 1.20 8.81 1.16
C THR A 48 0.45 9.80 0.27
N PHE A 49 -0.74 10.21 0.70
CA PHE A 49 -1.60 11.13 -0.03
C PHE A 49 -1.42 12.59 0.36
N ARG A 50 -0.42 12.95 1.19
CA ARG A 50 -0.26 14.31 1.76
C ARG A 50 -0.42 15.43 0.73
N GLU A 51 0.16 15.26 -0.45
CA GLU A 51 0.14 16.28 -1.51
C GLU A 51 -1.19 16.34 -2.28
N ASN A 52 -1.93 15.24 -2.33
CA ASN A 52 -3.21 15.13 -3.02
C ASN A 52 -4.39 15.05 -2.04
N TRP A 53 -4.13 15.30 -0.74
CA TRP A 53 -5.10 15.05 0.32
C TRP A 53 -6.34 15.93 0.16
N GLN A 54 -6.14 17.22 -0.15
CA GLN A 54 -7.23 18.14 -0.37
C GLN A 54 -8.11 17.71 -1.54
N TYR A 55 -7.49 17.34 -2.67
CA TYR A 55 -8.19 16.81 -3.84
C TYR A 55 -9.00 15.56 -3.49
N LEU A 56 -8.39 14.58 -2.83
CA LEU A 56 -9.07 13.35 -2.41
C LEU A 56 -10.20 13.58 -1.42
N SER A 57 -10.03 14.51 -0.48
CA SER A 57 -11.05 14.82 0.53
C SER A 57 -12.30 15.50 -0.08
N GLN A 58 -12.14 16.16 -1.23
CA GLN A 58 -13.19 16.93 -1.90
C GLN A 58 -13.81 16.21 -3.11
N SER A 59 -13.13 15.18 -3.63
CA SER A 59 -13.56 14.42 -4.80
C SER A 59 -14.10 13.05 -4.39
N GLN A 60 -15.44 12.92 -4.37
CA GLN A 60 -16.09 11.63 -4.17
C GLN A 60 -15.71 10.63 -5.27
N SER A 61 -15.64 11.08 -6.53
CA SER A 61 -15.24 10.23 -7.66
C SER A 61 -13.85 9.62 -7.48
N SER A 62 -12.89 10.36 -6.92
CA SER A 62 -11.55 9.83 -6.63
C SER A 62 -11.54 8.81 -5.49
N GLN A 63 -12.39 8.99 -4.47
CA GLN A 63 -12.54 8.00 -3.39
C GLN A 63 -13.18 6.71 -3.93
N GLU A 64 -14.18 6.83 -4.79
CA GLU A 64 -14.81 5.71 -5.48
C GLU A 64 -13.83 5.00 -6.43
N LEU A 65 -13.00 5.76 -7.15
CA LEU A 65 -11.92 5.23 -7.98
C LEU A 65 -10.97 4.36 -7.16
N ILE A 66 -10.54 4.83 -5.97
CA ILE A 66 -9.69 4.05 -5.06
C ILE A 66 -10.39 2.76 -4.66
N ALA A 67 -11.64 2.83 -4.20
CA ALA A 67 -12.39 1.67 -3.75
C ALA A 67 -12.57 0.62 -4.87
N LYS A 68 -12.97 1.06 -6.07
CA LYS A 68 -13.11 0.20 -7.24
C LYS A 68 -11.76 -0.43 -7.63
N LEU A 69 -10.68 0.35 -7.65
CA LEU A 69 -9.36 -0.17 -7.97
C LEU A 69 -8.84 -1.22 -6.99
N GLU A 70 -9.09 -1.05 -5.69
CA GLU A 70 -8.72 -2.06 -4.69
C GLU A 70 -9.44 -3.38 -4.95
N GLN A 71 -10.75 -3.30 -5.24
CA GLN A 71 -11.56 -4.48 -5.56
C GLN A 71 -11.07 -5.15 -6.85
N LEU A 72 -10.90 -4.39 -7.93
CA LEU A 72 -10.46 -4.94 -9.22
C LEU A 72 -9.04 -5.51 -9.14
N ALA A 73 -8.14 -4.92 -8.34
CA ALA A 73 -6.82 -5.48 -8.09
C ALA A 73 -6.89 -6.82 -7.37
N GLN A 74 -7.84 -6.98 -6.44
CA GLN A 74 -8.08 -8.26 -5.76
C GLN A 74 -8.65 -9.30 -6.73
N ASP A 75 -9.55 -8.91 -7.62
CA ASP A 75 -10.12 -9.81 -8.62
C ASP A 75 -9.08 -10.22 -9.68
N ALA A 76 -8.22 -9.28 -10.09
CA ALA A 76 -7.18 -9.53 -11.10
C ALA A 76 -6.00 -10.36 -10.54
N PHE A 77 -5.47 -9.97 -9.38
CA PHE A 77 -4.19 -10.46 -8.86
C PHE A 77 -4.32 -11.35 -7.61
N GLY A 78 -5.53 -11.47 -7.03
CA GLY A 78 -5.77 -12.27 -5.83
C GLY A 78 -5.72 -13.78 -6.05
N THR A 79 -5.84 -14.21 -7.30
CA THR A 79 -5.69 -15.61 -7.70
C THR A 79 -4.23 -16.02 -7.80
N PRO A 80 -3.91 -17.31 -7.60
CA PRO A 80 -2.54 -17.77 -7.70
C PRO A 80 -1.91 -17.59 -9.07
N GLU A 81 -0.60 -17.31 -9.09
CA GLU A 81 0.17 -17.04 -10.32
C GLU A 81 0.07 -18.18 -11.35
N SER A 82 -0.09 -19.43 -10.90
CA SER A 82 -0.34 -20.58 -11.78
C SER A 82 -1.62 -20.46 -12.63
N GLN A 83 -2.53 -19.55 -12.28
CA GLN A 83 -3.78 -19.26 -13.00
C GLN A 83 -3.76 -17.89 -13.68
N LEU A 84 -2.75 -17.06 -13.41
CA LEU A 84 -2.52 -15.82 -14.15
C LEU A 84 -1.95 -16.21 -15.51
N GLN A 85 -2.83 -16.30 -16.52
CA GLN A 85 -2.37 -16.30 -17.91
C GLN A 85 -1.71 -14.94 -18.18
N ASP A 86 -0.77 -14.87 -19.13
CA ASP A 86 -0.17 -13.60 -19.62
C ASP A 86 -1.23 -12.74 -20.35
N MET A 87 -2.24 -12.35 -19.58
CA MET A 87 -3.46 -11.71 -20.01
C MET A 87 -3.44 -10.29 -19.48
N LEU A 88 -3.66 -9.37 -20.42
CA LEU A 88 -3.83 -7.96 -20.16
C LEU A 88 -5.31 -7.66 -19.98
N TRP A 89 -5.66 -6.99 -18.89
CA TRP A 89 -7.00 -6.45 -18.67
C TRP A 89 -7.01 -4.93 -18.83
N GLN A 90 -7.76 -4.43 -19.80
CA GLN A 90 -7.86 -3.01 -20.13
C GLN A 90 -9.14 -2.41 -19.58
N LEU A 91 -8.98 -1.32 -18.84
CA LEU A 91 -10.02 -0.57 -18.16
C LEU A 91 -10.01 0.88 -18.64
N LEU A 92 -11.19 1.48 -18.73
CA LEU A 92 -11.41 2.89 -19.00
C LEU A 92 -12.06 3.54 -17.78
N TRP A 93 -11.43 4.59 -17.28
CA TRP A 93 -12.05 5.49 -16.33
C TRP A 93 -12.80 6.59 -17.07
N THR A 94 -14.07 6.79 -16.73
CA THR A 94 -14.92 7.83 -17.34
C THR A 94 -15.10 9.07 -16.46
N GLY A 95 -14.49 9.09 -15.27
CA GLY A 95 -14.76 10.07 -14.22
C GLY A 95 -15.78 9.60 -13.19
N GLU A 96 -16.58 8.57 -13.51
CA GLU A 96 -17.61 8.01 -12.64
C GLU A 96 -17.48 6.50 -12.49
N GLU A 97 -17.16 5.80 -13.60
CA GLU A 97 -17.07 4.34 -13.62
C GLU A 97 -15.77 3.82 -14.27
N LEU A 98 -15.37 2.64 -13.79
CA LEU A 98 -14.30 1.83 -14.37
C LEU A 98 -14.93 0.78 -15.27
N ALA A 99 -14.96 1.05 -16.58
CA ALA A 99 -15.51 0.15 -17.57
C ALA A 99 -14.43 -0.78 -18.14
N THR A 100 -14.75 -2.06 -18.34
CA THR A 100 -13.85 -2.99 -19.03
C THR A 100 -13.90 -2.74 -20.54
N LYS A 101 -12.74 -2.45 -21.14
CA LYS A 101 -12.56 -2.35 -22.59
C LYS A 101 -12.25 -3.70 -23.23
N ALA A 102 -11.31 -4.43 -22.64
CA ALA A 102 -10.84 -5.71 -23.16
C ALA A 102 -10.21 -6.56 -22.06
N GLY A 103 -10.23 -7.88 -22.22
CA GLY A 103 -9.75 -8.82 -21.21
C GLY A 103 -10.72 -9.00 -20.04
N ALA A 104 -10.30 -9.79 -19.06
CA ALA A 104 -11.05 -10.07 -17.85
C ALA A 104 -10.09 -10.52 -16.74
N PRO A 105 -10.47 -10.41 -15.45
CA PRO A 105 -9.75 -11.10 -14.39
C PRO A 105 -9.94 -12.63 -14.52
N PRO A 106 -8.95 -13.45 -14.10
CA PRO A 106 -7.66 -13.05 -13.55
C PRO A 106 -6.66 -12.62 -14.63
N ALA A 107 -5.81 -11.63 -14.33
CA ALA A 107 -4.91 -11.00 -15.31
C ALA A 107 -3.54 -10.68 -14.70
N SER A 108 -2.45 -10.81 -15.47
CA SER A 108 -1.09 -10.51 -14.99
C SER A 108 -0.76 -9.02 -15.02
N GLU A 109 -1.44 -8.25 -15.87
CA GLU A 109 -1.34 -6.79 -15.98
C GLU A 109 -2.73 -6.16 -16.12
N MET A 110 -2.95 -5.04 -15.43
CA MET A 110 -4.13 -4.21 -15.58
C MET A 110 -3.74 -2.84 -16.15
N GLN A 111 -4.40 -2.41 -17.22
CA GLN A 111 -4.19 -1.11 -17.87
C GLN A 111 -5.38 -0.20 -17.63
N LEU A 112 -5.12 1.04 -17.22
CA LEU A 112 -6.11 2.08 -16.98
C LEU A 112 -5.90 3.24 -17.95
N GLU A 113 -6.96 3.55 -18.67
CA GLU A 113 -7.06 4.70 -19.57
C GLU A 113 -8.04 5.75 -19.01
N GLY A 114 -8.00 6.96 -19.54
CA GLY A 114 -8.95 8.03 -19.17
C GLY A 114 -8.66 8.73 -17.85
N LEU A 115 -7.55 8.39 -17.18
CA LEU A 115 -7.13 9.06 -15.95
C LEU A 115 -6.50 10.42 -16.25
N ASP A 116 -7.01 11.45 -15.60
CA ASP A 116 -6.39 12.77 -15.58
C ASP A 116 -5.04 12.75 -14.81
N PRO A 117 -4.19 13.80 -14.90
CA PRO A 117 -2.91 13.82 -14.19
C PRO A 117 -3.00 13.66 -12.66
N SER A 118 -4.07 14.18 -12.04
CA SER A 118 -4.29 14.12 -10.59
C SER A 118 -4.70 12.71 -10.16
N GLU A 119 -5.67 12.12 -10.86
CA GLU A 119 -6.13 10.75 -10.68
C GLU A 119 -4.99 9.76 -10.90
N ARG A 120 -4.19 9.96 -11.96
CA ARG A 120 -3.02 9.11 -12.22
C ARG A 120 -2.02 9.14 -11.07
N LYS A 121 -1.79 10.32 -10.48
CA LYS A 121 -0.94 10.47 -9.30
C LYS A 121 -1.54 9.75 -8.08
N VAL A 122 -2.85 9.85 -7.88
CA VAL A 122 -3.59 9.11 -6.84
C VAL A 122 -3.43 7.60 -7.03
N VAL A 123 -3.59 7.09 -8.25
CA VAL A 123 -3.46 5.66 -8.55
C VAL A 123 -2.02 5.17 -8.32
N HIS A 124 -1.01 5.96 -8.70
CA HIS A 124 0.39 5.64 -8.38
C HIS A 124 0.65 5.56 -6.86
N GLN A 125 0.09 6.50 -6.10
CA GLN A 125 0.20 6.53 -4.64
C GLN A 125 -0.50 5.31 -4.02
N LEU A 126 -1.71 4.98 -4.49
CA LEU A 126 -2.46 3.80 -4.09
C LEU A 126 -1.64 2.53 -4.37
N ALA A 127 -1.20 2.34 -5.61
CA ALA A 127 -0.43 1.18 -6.05
C ALA A 127 0.80 0.94 -5.16
N ARG A 128 1.56 2.01 -4.85
CA ARG A 128 2.70 1.91 -3.94
C ARG A 128 2.31 1.43 -2.55
N LEU A 129 1.15 1.88 -2.05
CA LEU A 129 0.67 1.59 -0.71
C LEU A 129 0.17 0.14 -0.60
N ILE A 130 -0.54 -0.36 -1.62
CA ILE A 130 -1.06 -1.73 -1.66
C ILE A 130 -0.07 -2.76 -2.26
N GLY A 131 1.18 -2.37 -2.49
CA GLY A 131 2.23 -3.28 -2.94
C GLY A 131 2.19 -3.64 -4.43
N LEU A 132 1.53 -2.83 -5.26
CA LEU A 132 1.56 -2.94 -6.71
C LEU A 132 2.71 -2.12 -7.32
N HIS A 133 3.23 -2.62 -8.44
CA HIS A 133 4.03 -1.88 -9.38
C HIS A 133 3.09 -1.06 -10.27
N SER A 134 3.50 0.17 -10.58
CA SER A 134 2.71 1.09 -11.38
C SER A 134 3.61 1.84 -12.35
N GLU A 135 3.26 1.85 -13.62
CA GLU A 135 4.04 2.49 -14.68
C GLU A 135 3.09 3.23 -15.63
N SER A 136 3.37 4.52 -15.89
CA SER A 136 2.64 5.32 -16.87
C SER A 136 3.35 5.28 -18.21
N ARG A 137 2.65 4.86 -19.26
CA ARG A 137 3.14 4.82 -20.64
C ARG A 137 2.37 5.82 -21.51
N SER A 138 3.08 6.54 -22.37
CA SER A 138 2.46 7.39 -23.39
C SER A 138 2.06 6.52 -24.57
N VAL A 139 0.79 6.54 -24.98
CA VAL A 139 0.29 5.81 -26.14
C VAL A 139 -0.07 6.83 -27.21
N GLY A 140 0.91 7.21 -28.05
CA GLY A 140 0.71 8.19 -29.13
C GLY A 140 1.91 9.10 -29.40
N SER A 141 1.98 9.63 -30.63
CA SER A 141 2.98 10.60 -31.07
C SER A 141 2.62 11.99 -30.57
N VAL A 142 3.51 12.58 -29.76
CA VAL A 142 3.79 13.99 -29.36
C VAL A 142 2.69 15.08 -29.35
N GLU A 143 1.58 14.99 -30.09
CA GLU A 143 0.66 16.13 -30.32
C GLU A 143 -0.68 16.08 -29.54
N GLU A 144 -1.05 14.98 -28.87
CA GLU A 144 -2.22 14.92 -27.97
C GLU A 144 -1.80 14.76 -26.50
N GLU A 145 -1.32 15.86 -25.93
CA GLU A 145 -0.24 15.85 -24.95
C GLU A 145 -0.62 15.66 -23.46
N THR A 146 -1.87 15.38 -23.08
CA THR A 146 -2.22 15.23 -21.64
C THR A 146 -3.13 14.07 -21.27
N SER A 147 -3.95 13.58 -22.21
CA SER A 147 -4.99 12.58 -21.92
C SER A 147 -4.70 11.16 -22.44
N ALA A 148 -3.69 10.98 -23.31
CA ALA A 148 -3.37 9.70 -23.94
C ALA A 148 -2.34 8.84 -23.16
N LYS A 149 -2.22 9.05 -21.85
CA LYS A 149 -1.29 8.26 -21.00
C LYS A 149 -2.05 7.15 -20.32
N VAL A 150 -1.59 5.92 -20.55
CA VAL A 150 -2.14 4.69 -19.97
C VAL A 150 -1.32 4.33 -18.75
N LEU A 151 -1.99 4.04 -17.65
CA LEU A 151 -1.35 3.58 -16.42
C LEU A 151 -1.47 2.05 -16.34
N THR A 152 -0.34 1.38 -16.19
CA THR A 152 -0.27 -0.07 -16.00
C THR A 152 -0.04 -0.40 -14.53
N LEU A 153 -0.71 -1.44 -14.03
CA LEU A 153 -0.59 -1.99 -12.68
C LEU A 153 -0.24 -3.47 -12.76
N ARG A 154 0.74 -3.88 -11.94
CA ARG A 154 1.20 -5.27 -11.82
C ARG A 154 1.52 -5.60 -10.36
N PRO A 155 1.36 -6.84 -9.88
CA PRO A 155 1.83 -7.23 -8.56
C PRO A 155 3.37 -7.12 -8.48
N ARG A 156 3.92 -6.64 -7.36
CA ARG A 156 5.39 -6.60 -7.14
C ARG A 156 5.98 -7.96 -6.76
N CYS A 157 5.14 -8.86 -6.27
CA CYS A 157 5.55 -10.09 -5.63
C CYS A 157 5.29 -11.26 -6.59
N GLN A 158 6.29 -12.10 -6.83
CA GLN A 158 6.12 -13.47 -7.38
C GLN A 158 5.60 -14.42 -6.29
N ALA A 159 4.70 -13.94 -5.44
CA ALA A 159 4.08 -14.75 -4.39
C ALA A 159 2.93 -15.53 -5.00
N SER A 160 2.55 -16.64 -4.35
CA SER A 160 1.49 -17.52 -4.80
C SER A 160 0.10 -16.89 -4.90
N SER A 161 -0.09 -15.63 -4.53
CA SER A 161 -1.28 -14.78 -4.75
C SER A 161 -1.00 -13.38 -4.20
N TRP A 162 -1.40 -12.30 -4.88
CA TRP A 162 -1.30 -10.95 -4.32
C TRP A 162 -2.42 -10.72 -3.29
N SER A 163 -2.11 -9.93 -2.26
CA SER A 163 -3.13 -9.40 -1.34
C SER A 163 -2.71 -8.01 -0.85
N ALA A 164 -3.67 -7.11 -0.74
CA ALA A 164 -3.43 -5.79 -0.17
C ALA A 164 -3.11 -5.90 1.33
N PRO A 165 -2.16 -5.12 1.87
CA PRO A 165 -1.82 -5.13 3.29
C PRO A 165 -2.95 -4.59 4.18
N PHE A 166 -3.78 -3.70 3.64
CA PHE A 166 -5.02 -3.18 4.21
C PHE A 166 -5.81 -2.43 3.12
N SER A 167 -7.10 -2.16 3.36
CA SER A 167 -7.91 -1.32 2.46
C SER A 167 -7.74 0.16 2.78
N VAL A 168 -7.27 0.92 1.80
CA VAL A 168 -7.19 2.38 1.81
C VAL A 168 -8.58 2.99 1.77
N ALA A 169 -9.51 2.42 1.00
CA ALA A 169 -10.89 2.92 0.93
C ALA A 169 -11.59 2.92 2.29
N GLN A 170 -11.39 1.85 3.09
CA GLN A 170 -11.91 1.77 4.45
C GLN A 170 -11.29 2.83 5.37
N VAL A 171 -9.98 3.08 5.25
CA VAL A 171 -9.29 4.11 6.03
C VAL A 171 -9.81 5.50 5.69
N LEU A 172 -9.98 5.81 4.40
CA LEU A 172 -10.52 7.10 3.94
C LEU A 172 -11.97 7.30 4.41
N SER A 173 -12.80 6.26 4.34
CA SER A 173 -14.20 6.32 4.80
C SER A 173 -14.32 6.63 6.29
N THR A 174 -13.37 6.17 7.10
CA THR A 174 -13.35 6.43 8.55
C THR A 174 -12.96 7.87 8.87
N GLU A 175 -12.11 8.49 8.06
CA GLU A 175 -11.63 9.86 8.25
C GLU A 175 -12.71 10.91 8.00
N VAL A 176 -13.55 10.71 6.98
CA VAL A 176 -14.64 11.65 6.60
C VAL A 176 -15.67 11.78 7.73
N VAL A 177 -15.84 10.74 8.56
CA VAL A 177 -16.79 10.75 9.69
C VAL A 177 -16.24 11.52 10.90
N THR A 178 -14.93 11.76 10.95
CA THR A 178 -14.25 12.36 12.12
C THR A 178 -13.76 13.80 11.91
N ALA A 179 -13.92 14.36 10.71
CA ALA A 179 -13.54 15.73 10.35
C ALA A 179 -14.75 16.67 10.43
#